data_AF-K0R2H5-F1
#
_entry.id   AF-K0R2H5-F1
#
_cell.length_a   1.000
_cell.length_b   1.000
_cell.length_c   1.000
_cell.angle_alpha   90.00
_cell.angle_beta   90.00
_cell.angle_gamma   90.00
#
_symmetry.space_group_name_H-M   'P 1'
#
loop_
_entity.id
_entity.type
_entity.pdbx_description
1 polymer ?
#
loop_
_entity_poly.entity_id
_entity_poly.type
_entity_poly.pdbx_seq_one_letter_code
_entity_poly.pdbx_strand_id
1 'polypeptide(L)'
;MSVPLLQALLDRVGDGPLGMLRHRTTSPILKLYCEQRDIDSALRLYHRMRTTSRVKMDECTYCNFISAVAQERYFAVDGNRLLGASDLGYPESGPDFLNALLSDMAEDVLEISSESAEVLQIGFAYGFHASGDVEGLSCSRVTIDENTAKCPMTDAILRLITLEPAQRNHVRDTLIKMAREKSLEYTAKLTAQGRGPRDEDEKAEEATRMLAKFSERLDTREGKPFTAIVDGANVAYFGFGKVNLHQLMHAVNALQDQGEHPLVVFPLKYTRKSFHLRYGVVQVLGEEELGLLQDLKERGLLYVVPPMCLDDLYWMLASVSDQTTSRKGVSIDVPKHDNSGRFPGLRPMVITNDRMRDHKLELLDERAFRRWCCSHIVNYNFTQFIENERDEREISFHAADIFSDEIQANVCPDGGVAWHFPVSDWEKNERFCLKLPT
;
A
#
# COMPACT_ATOMS: atom_id res chain seq x y z
N MET A 1 26.96 -11.59 -31.53
CA MET A 1 26.76 -10.30 -32.22
C MET A 1 27.69 -9.30 -31.55
N SER A 2 28.47 -8.49 -32.27
CA SER A 2 29.40 -7.54 -31.63
C SER A 2 28.65 -6.34 -31.03
N VAL A 3 29.14 -5.82 -29.90
CA VAL A 3 28.60 -4.64 -29.19
C VAL A 3 28.29 -3.45 -30.12
N PRO A 4 29.17 -3.06 -31.06
CA PRO A 4 28.91 -1.91 -31.93
C PRO A 4 27.71 -2.11 -32.86
N LEU A 5 27.42 -3.35 -33.27
CA LEU A 5 26.29 -3.66 -34.14
C LEU A 5 24.95 -3.55 -33.40
N LEU A 6 24.97 -3.86 -32.10
CA LEU A 6 23.82 -3.83 -31.20
C LEU A 6 23.46 -2.40 -30.79
N GLN A 7 24.48 -1.57 -30.53
CA GLN A 7 24.31 -0.14 -30.28
C GLN A 7 23.72 0.57 -31.51
N ALA A 8 24.25 0.30 -32.71
CA ALA A 8 23.69 0.82 -33.96
C ALA A 8 22.24 0.35 -34.23
N LEU A 9 21.85 -0.83 -33.75
CA LEU A 9 20.46 -1.32 -33.78
C LEU A 9 19.57 -0.59 -32.77
N LEU A 10 20.05 -0.33 -31.56
CA LEU A 10 19.32 0.43 -30.52
C LEU A 10 19.11 1.90 -30.90
N ASP A 11 20.08 2.52 -31.58
CA ASP A 11 19.97 3.89 -32.08
C ASP A 11 18.98 3.95 -33.25
N ARG A 12 19.03 2.96 -34.16
CA ARG A 12 18.04 2.81 -35.26
C ARG A 12 16.61 2.49 -34.79
N VAL A 13 16.46 1.80 -33.66
CA VAL A 13 15.16 1.52 -33.04
C VAL A 13 14.69 2.69 -32.17
N GLY A 14 15.55 3.67 -31.86
CA GLY A 14 15.17 4.88 -31.11
C GLY A 14 14.56 6.00 -31.95
N ASP A 15 15.05 6.18 -33.18
CA ASP A 15 14.79 7.39 -33.97
C ASP A 15 13.65 7.24 -35.01
N GLY A 16 12.94 6.12 -35.02
CA GLY A 16 11.86 5.84 -35.98
C GLY A 16 10.45 6.00 -35.39
N PRO A 17 9.43 6.43 -36.17
CA PRO A 17 8.05 6.57 -35.71
C PRO A 17 7.36 5.25 -35.29
N LEU A 18 8.03 4.11 -35.49
CA LEU A 18 7.61 2.75 -35.08
C LEU A 18 8.65 2.05 -34.17
N GLY A 19 9.75 2.72 -33.83
CA GLY A 19 10.83 2.19 -33.02
C GLY A 19 10.53 2.37 -31.54
N MET A 20 9.88 1.39 -30.93
CA MET A 20 9.47 1.47 -29.53
C MET A 20 10.32 0.55 -28.67
N LEU A 21 11.13 1.12 -27.79
CA LEU A 21 11.85 0.35 -26.77
C LEU A 21 10.86 -0.42 -25.91
N ARG A 22 11.14 -1.71 -25.69
CA ARG A 22 10.37 -2.60 -24.84
C ARG A 22 11.33 -3.36 -23.94
N HIS A 23 10.92 -3.61 -22.70
CA HIS A 23 11.72 -4.36 -21.72
C HIS A 23 12.25 -5.69 -22.29
N ARG A 24 11.38 -6.50 -22.92
CA ARG A 24 11.77 -7.77 -23.57
C ARG A 24 12.89 -7.68 -24.62
N THR A 25 13.08 -6.50 -25.22
CA THR A 25 14.13 -6.25 -26.22
C THR A 25 15.39 -5.72 -25.57
N THR A 26 15.27 -4.86 -24.56
CA THR A 26 16.40 -4.16 -23.94
C THR A 26 17.02 -4.94 -22.78
N SER A 27 16.25 -5.71 -22.01
CA SER A 27 16.77 -6.51 -20.88
C SER A 27 17.86 -7.52 -21.30
N PRO A 28 17.72 -8.30 -22.40
CA PRO A 28 18.80 -9.19 -22.84
C PRO A 28 20.07 -8.44 -23.27
N ILE A 29 19.92 -7.21 -23.78
CA ILE A 29 21.06 -6.36 -24.18
C ILE A 29 21.76 -5.80 -22.94
N LEU A 30 21.00 -5.32 -21.96
CA LEU A 30 21.55 -4.86 -20.69
C LEU A 30 22.31 -5.99 -20.00
N LYS A 31 21.74 -7.21 -19.99
CA LYS A 31 22.39 -8.40 -19.47
C LYS A 31 23.71 -8.68 -20.20
N LEU A 32 23.73 -8.60 -21.53
CA LEU A 32 24.95 -8.80 -22.32
C LEU A 32 26.04 -7.78 -21.97
N TYR A 33 25.70 -6.50 -21.79
CA TYR A 33 26.66 -5.49 -21.34
C TYR A 33 27.22 -5.82 -19.95
N CYS A 34 26.37 -6.27 -19.03
CA CYS A 34 26.79 -6.72 -17.70
C CYS A 34 27.74 -7.92 -17.78
N GLU A 35 27.41 -8.95 -18.58
CA GLU A 35 28.26 -10.14 -18.78
C GLU A 35 29.62 -9.80 -19.42
N GLN A 36 29.69 -8.74 -20.21
CA GLN A 36 30.92 -8.25 -20.84
C GLN A 36 31.68 -7.25 -19.96
N ARG A 37 31.18 -6.94 -18.76
CA ARG A 37 31.77 -5.97 -17.82
C ARG A 37 31.84 -4.55 -18.40
N ASP A 38 30.99 -4.23 -19.38
CA ASP A 38 30.86 -2.89 -19.97
C ASP A 38 29.78 -2.10 -19.21
N ILE A 39 30.13 -1.65 -18.00
CA ILE A 39 29.18 -0.99 -17.10
C ILE A 39 28.80 0.41 -17.61
N ASP A 40 29.68 1.10 -18.35
CA ASP A 40 29.36 2.38 -18.98
C ASP A 40 28.22 2.26 -19.99
N SER A 41 28.29 1.28 -20.90
CA SER A 41 27.21 1.02 -21.86
C SER A 41 25.95 0.50 -21.16
N ALA A 42 26.12 -0.33 -20.13
CA ALA A 42 25.01 -0.83 -19.32
C ALA A 42 24.24 0.32 -18.64
N LEU A 43 24.93 1.26 -17.99
CA LEU A 43 24.30 2.40 -17.30
C LEU A 43 23.56 3.32 -18.28
N ARG A 44 24.12 3.58 -19.47
CA ARG A 44 23.45 4.37 -20.51
C ARG A 44 22.16 3.70 -20.98
N LEU A 45 22.18 2.40 -21.21
CA LEU A 45 20.98 1.65 -21.59
C LEU A 45 19.98 1.57 -20.44
N TYR A 46 20.43 1.34 -19.22
CA TYR A 46 19.61 1.35 -18.01
C TYR A 46 18.87 2.69 -17.85
N HIS A 47 19.58 3.82 -17.93
CA HIS A 47 18.98 5.15 -17.85
C HIS A 47 17.95 5.38 -18.98
N ARG A 48 18.25 4.94 -20.21
CA ARG A 48 17.33 5.02 -21.34
C ARG A 48 16.09 4.14 -21.14
N MET A 49 16.24 2.96 -20.55
CA MET A 49 15.13 2.08 -20.17
C MET A 49 14.23 2.78 -19.14
N ARG A 50 14.80 3.29 -18.05
CA ARG A 50 14.09 4.02 -16.97
C ARG A 50 13.31 5.23 -17.45
N THR A 51 13.94 6.06 -18.28
CA THR A 51 13.33 7.30 -18.77
C THR A 51 12.29 7.08 -19.88
N THR A 52 12.12 5.85 -20.36
CA THR A 52 11.12 5.50 -21.36
C THR A 52 9.84 4.98 -20.69
N SER A 53 8.77 5.78 -20.69
CA SER A 53 7.49 5.50 -20.00
C SER A 53 6.83 4.15 -20.28
N ARG A 54 7.17 3.47 -21.38
CA ARG A 54 6.62 2.15 -21.75
C ARG A 54 7.51 0.97 -21.36
N VAL A 55 8.69 1.22 -20.80
CA VAL A 55 9.60 0.20 -20.31
C VAL A 55 9.46 0.15 -18.80
N LYS A 56 8.73 -0.86 -18.31
CA LYS A 56 8.75 -1.24 -16.90
C LYS A 56 9.79 -2.32 -16.71
N MET A 57 10.74 -2.09 -15.83
CA MET A 57 11.77 -3.09 -15.48
C MET A 57 11.25 -3.98 -14.36
N ASP A 58 11.51 -5.28 -14.49
CA ASP A 58 11.22 -6.26 -13.44
C ASP A 58 12.36 -6.32 -12.41
N GLU A 59 12.08 -6.96 -11.27
CA GLU A 59 13.02 -7.12 -10.16
C GLU A 59 14.31 -7.83 -10.60
N CYS A 60 14.18 -8.85 -11.44
CA CYS A 60 15.31 -9.59 -11.99
C CYS A 60 16.27 -8.68 -12.78
N THR A 61 15.74 -7.78 -13.62
CA THR A 61 16.56 -6.88 -14.43
C THR A 61 17.33 -5.88 -13.55
N TYR A 62 16.68 -5.32 -12.52
CA TYR A 62 17.35 -4.46 -11.54
C TYR A 62 18.45 -5.20 -10.79
N CYS A 63 18.13 -6.35 -10.18
CA CYS A 63 19.06 -7.13 -9.37
C CYS A 63 20.29 -7.58 -10.17
N ASN A 64 20.10 -8.02 -11.42
CA ASN A 64 21.21 -8.41 -12.29
C ASN A 64 22.14 -7.22 -12.61
N PHE A 65 21.58 -6.06 -12.93
CA PHE A 65 22.37 -4.86 -13.21
C PHE A 65 23.15 -4.39 -11.97
N ILE A 66 22.47 -4.23 -10.83
CA ILE A 66 23.09 -3.80 -9.57
C ILE A 66 24.17 -4.79 -9.13
N SER A 67 23.91 -6.10 -9.25
CA SER A 67 24.90 -7.15 -8.95
C SER A 67 26.15 -7.03 -9.84
N ALA A 68 26.00 -6.79 -11.14
CA ALA A 68 27.13 -6.58 -12.03
C ALA A 68 27.94 -5.32 -11.68
N VAL A 69 27.26 -4.21 -11.35
CA VAL A 69 27.92 -2.97 -10.90
C VAL A 69 28.70 -3.20 -9.60
N ALA A 70 28.14 -3.98 -8.66
CA ALA A 70 28.82 -4.36 -7.42
C ALA A 70 30.07 -5.22 -7.68
N GLN A 71 29.98 -6.20 -8.58
CA GLN A 71 31.12 -7.07 -8.95
C GLN A 71 32.30 -6.28 -9.53
N GLU A 72 32.00 -5.20 -10.26
CA GLU A 72 32.99 -4.27 -10.79
C GLU A 72 33.41 -3.18 -9.80
N ARG A 73 33.06 -3.30 -8.52
CA ARG A 73 33.49 -2.42 -7.42
C ARG A 73 33.11 -0.95 -7.57
N TYR A 74 32.08 -0.61 -8.33
CA TYR A 74 31.65 0.79 -8.46
C TYR A 74 31.01 1.35 -7.19
N PHE A 75 30.59 0.49 -6.24
CA PHE A 75 29.99 0.93 -4.97
C PHE A 75 30.98 1.09 -3.82
N ALA A 76 32.22 0.62 -3.98
CA ALA A 76 33.25 0.81 -2.96
C ALA A 76 33.73 2.28 -2.95
N VAL A 77 34.10 2.80 -1.77
CA VAL A 77 34.59 4.18 -1.62
C VAL A 77 35.90 4.40 -2.40
N ASP A 78 36.74 3.38 -2.45
CA ASP A 78 38.00 3.34 -3.20
C ASP A 78 37.86 2.69 -4.60
N GLY A 79 36.62 2.51 -5.04
CA GLY A 79 36.26 1.71 -6.20
C GLY A 79 36.47 2.36 -7.57
N ASN A 80 36.00 1.66 -8.60
CA ASN A 80 35.99 2.19 -9.97
C ASN A 80 35.02 3.39 -10.09
N ARG A 81 35.26 4.27 -11.06
CA ARG A 81 34.43 5.45 -11.35
C ARG A 81 33.86 5.37 -12.75
N LEU A 82 32.56 5.66 -12.88
CA LEU A 82 31.85 5.72 -14.17
C LEU A 82 31.94 7.12 -14.77
N LEU A 83 32.75 7.25 -15.82
CA LEU A 83 32.92 8.54 -16.50
C LEU A 83 31.65 8.89 -17.29
N GLY A 84 30.98 9.96 -16.88
CA GLY A 84 29.73 10.42 -17.48
C GLY A 84 28.46 9.90 -16.81
N ALA A 85 28.55 9.22 -15.66
CA ALA A 85 27.38 8.92 -14.83
C ALA A 85 26.65 10.21 -14.40
N SER A 86 27.43 11.25 -14.07
CA SER A 86 26.94 12.59 -13.72
C SER A 86 26.08 13.21 -14.82
N ASP A 87 26.41 12.97 -16.10
CA ASP A 87 25.65 13.48 -17.24
C ASP A 87 24.25 12.83 -17.35
N LEU A 88 24.09 11.64 -16.75
CA LEU A 88 22.83 10.90 -16.66
C LEU A 88 22.10 11.12 -15.34
N GLY A 89 22.65 11.97 -14.44
CA GLY A 89 22.08 12.27 -13.12
C GLY A 89 22.46 11.29 -12.01
N TYR A 90 23.47 10.42 -12.21
CA TYR A 90 23.94 9.49 -11.18
C TYR A 90 25.29 9.92 -10.58
N PRO A 91 25.56 9.61 -9.30
CA PRO A 91 26.91 9.71 -8.75
C PRO A 91 27.88 8.79 -9.51
N GLU A 92 29.16 9.17 -9.59
CA GLU A 92 30.16 8.43 -10.38
C GLU A 92 30.63 7.12 -9.74
N SER A 93 30.48 6.99 -8.42
CA SER A 93 30.89 5.80 -7.65
C SER A 93 30.37 5.88 -6.20
N GLY A 94 30.64 4.82 -5.44
CA GLY A 94 30.49 4.77 -3.99
C GLY A 94 29.06 4.48 -3.50
N PRO A 95 28.81 4.65 -2.19
CA PRO A 95 27.51 4.40 -1.58
C PRO A 95 26.38 5.24 -2.16
N ASP A 96 26.64 6.49 -2.54
CA ASP A 96 25.64 7.35 -3.15
C ASP A 96 25.18 6.83 -4.52
N PHE A 97 26.09 6.22 -5.29
CA PHE A 97 25.73 5.59 -6.55
C PHE A 97 24.82 4.38 -6.33
N LEU A 98 25.12 3.54 -5.33
CA LEU A 98 24.22 2.45 -4.93
C LEU A 98 22.84 2.98 -4.52
N ASN A 99 22.81 4.01 -3.66
CA ASN A 99 21.58 4.60 -3.17
C ASN A 99 20.70 5.13 -4.32
N ALA A 100 21.31 5.72 -5.35
CA ALA A 100 20.58 6.18 -6.53
C ALA A 100 19.92 5.01 -7.29
N LEU A 101 20.67 3.93 -7.57
CA LEU A 101 20.13 2.77 -8.28
C LEU A 101 19.05 2.02 -7.49
N LEU A 102 19.21 1.91 -6.16
CA LEU A 102 18.20 1.29 -5.31
C LEU A 102 16.95 2.16 -5.14
N SER A 103 17.09 3.49 -5.23
CA SER A 103 15.95 4.41 -5.23
C SER A 103 15.11 4.21 -6.49
N ASP A 104 15.76 4.13 -7.67
CA ASP A 104 15.07 3.77 -8.92
C ASP A 104 14.33 2.43 -8.81
N MET A 105 15.02 1.40 -8.29
CA MET A 105 14.41 0.09 -8.11
C MET A 105 13.18 0.16 -7.20
N ALA A 106 13.28 0.88 -6.09
CA ALA A 106 12.18 1.05 -5.14
C ALA A 106 11.00 1.87 -5.72
N GLU A 107 11.16 2.59 -6.83
CA GLU A 107 10.06 3.24 -7.54
C GLU A 107 9.19 2.25 -8.32
N ASP A 108 9.83 1.26 -8.96
CA ASP A 108 9.16 0.33 -9.87
C ASP A 108 8.83 -1.02 -9.22
N VAL A 109 9.56 -1.41 -8.17
CA VAL A 109 9.53 -2.74 -7.57
C VAL A 109 9.15 -2.64 -6.09
N LEU A 110 8.13 -3.40 -5.68
CA LEU A 110 7.70 -3.46 -4.29
C LEU A 110 8.43 -4.55 -3.50
N GLU A 111 8.66 -5.70 -4.13
CA GLU A 111 9.28 -6.89 -3.54
C GLU A 111 10.14 -7.61 -4.58
N ILE A 112 11.14 -8.37 -4.10
CA ILE A 112 12.02 -9.18 -4.95
C ILE A 112 11.75 -10.66 -4.72
N SER A 113 12.25 -11.53 -5.61
CA SER A 113 12.26 -12.98 -5.35
C SER A 113 13.49 -13.40 -4.54
N SER A 114 13.46 -14.58 -3.91
CA SER A 114 14.64 -15.14 -3.25
C SER A 114 15.82 -15.35 -4.20
N GLU A 115 15.59 -15.71 -5.46
CA GLU A 115 16.65 -15.82 -6.47
C GLU A 115 17.28 -14.46 -6.77
N SER A 116 16.47 -13.40 -6.83
CA SER A 116 16.96 -12.03 -7.02
C SER A 116 17.76 -11.54 -5.82
N ALA A 117 17.35 -11.90 -4.60
CA ALA A 117 18.12 -11.64 -3.37
C ALA A 117 19.48 -12.36 -3.39
N GLU A 118 19.52 -13.62 -3.84
CA GLU A 118 20.76 -14.38 -3.99
C GLU A 118 21.70 -13.76 -5.03
N VAL A 119 21.18 -13.30 -6.17
CA VAL A 119 21.96 -12.59 -7.21
C VAL A 119 22.62 -11.34 -6.64
N LEU A 120 21.89 -10.55 -5.84
CA LEU A 120 22.47 -9.40 -5.15
C LEU A 120 23.54 -9.85 -4.16
N GLN A 121 23.24 -10.85 -3.32
CA GLN A 121 24.18 -11.35 -2.33
C GLN A 121 25.52 -11.77 -2.95
N ILE A 122 25.49 -12.56 -4.03
CA ILE A 122 26.67 -13.02 -4.74
C ILE A 122 27.46 -11.84 -5.33
N GLY A 123 26.77 -10.87 -5.94
CA GLY A 123 27.42 -9.72 -6.55
C GLY A 123 28.18 -8.85 -5.55
N PHE A 124 27.53 -8.52 -4.43
CA PHE A 124 28.15 -7.77 -3.34
C PHE A 124 29.27 -8.56 -2.66
N ALA A 125 29.08 -9.87 -2.41
CA ALA A 125 30.12 -10.71 -1.85
C ALA A 125 31.37 -10.71 -2.74
N TYR A 126 31.22 -10.88 -4.06
CA TYR A 126 32.35 -10.88 -4.99
C TYR A 126 33.07 -9.52 -5.05
N GLY A 127 32.31 -8.42 -5.18
CA GLY A 127 32.87 -7.07 -5.28
C GLY A 127 33.70 -6.67 -4.05
N PHE A 128 33.20 -6.99 -2.85
CA PHE A 128 33.83 -6.58 -1.59
C PHE A 128 34.80 -7.63 -1.02
N HIS A 129 34.68 -8.92 -1.34
CA HIS A 129 35.72 -9.89 -0.96
C HIS A 129 37.03 -9.68 -1.71
N ALA A 130 36.97 -9.19 -2.95
CA ALA A 130 38.16 -8.86 -3.73
C ALA A 130 38.97 -7.69 -3.14
N SER A 131 38.39 -6.89 -2.23
CA SER A 131 39.05 -5.75 -1.59
C SER A 131 39.67 -6.06 -0.23
N GLY A 132 39.23 -7.13 0.42
CA GLY A 132 39.50 -7.37 1.84
C GLY A 132 38.53 -6.64 2.79
N ASP A 133 37.62 -5.80 2.28
CA ASP A 133 36.62 -5.04 3.05
C ASP A 133 35.35 -5.88 3.31
N VAL A 134 35.52 -7.04 3.94
CA VAL A 134 34.39 -7.88 4.35
C VAL A 134 33.83 -7.42 5.69
N GLU A 135 34.63 -6.76 6.52
CA GLU A 135 34.17 -6.20 7.79
C GLU A 135 33.20 -5.04 7.53
N GLY A 136 31.95 -5.19 7.98
CA GLY A 136 30.92 -4.16 7.91
C GLY A 136 29.91 -4.31 6.77
N LEU A 137 30.14 -5.18 5.77
CA LEU A 137 29.15 -5.47 4.75
C LEU A 137 28.03 -6.33 5.34
N SER A 138 26.82 -5.78 5.41
CA SER A 138 25.61 -6.52 5.74
C SER A 138 24.88 -6.85 4.44
N CYS A 139 24.79 -8.13 4.07
CA CYS A 139 24.17 -8.55 2.82
C CYS A 139 23.53 -9.94 2.99
N SER A 140 22.38 -10.02 3.66
CA SER A 140 21.75 -11.29 4.01
C SER A 140 20.30 -11.16 4.43
N ARG A 141 19.63 -12.31 4.63
CA ARG A 141 18.30 -12.42 5.22
C ARG A 141 18.32 -12.03 6.70
N VAL A 142 17.37 -11.19 7.10
CA VAL A 142 17.15 -10.78 8.49
C VAL A 142 15.67 -10.92 8.85
N THR A 143 15.39 -11.22 10.12
CA THR A 143 14.03 -11.18 10.68
C THR A 143 13.86 -9.90 11.46
N ILE A 144 12.94 -9.04 11.03
CA ILE A 144 12.65 -7.76 11.67
C ILE A 144 11.80 -7.99 12.90
N ASP A 145 12.11 -7.31 14.00
CA ASP A 145 11.32 -7.38 15.21
C ASP A 145 9.93 -6.74 14.98
N GLU A 146 8.88 -7.55 15.16
CA GLU A 146 7.48 -7.18 14.85
C GLU A 146 6.87 -6.15 15.81
N ASN A 147 7.53 -5.85 16.94
CA ASN A 147 7.04 -4.88 17.91
C ASN A 147 7.75 -3.53 17.77
N THR A 148 9.02 -3.56 17.38
CA THR A 148 9.90 -2.38 17.33
C THR A 148 10.23 -1.94 15.91
N ALA A 149 9.97 -2.78 14.90
CA ALA A 149 10.43 -2.62 13.51
C ALA A 149 11.96 -2.58 13.38
N LYS A 150 12.70 -3.05 14.38
CA LYS A 150 14.16 -2.93 14.43
C LYS A 150 14.82 -4.08 13.67
N CYS A 151 15.76 -3.74 12.80
CA CYS A 151 16.62 -4.71 12.12
C CYS A 151 17.71 -5.19 13.08
N PRO A 152 17.84 -6.51 13.32
CA PRO A 152 18.83 -7.04 14.25
C PRO A 152 20.28 -6.91 13.75
N MET A 153 20.47 -6.72 12.45
CA MET A 153 21.79 -6.66 11.82
C MET A 153 22.37 -5.25 11.77
N THR A 154 21.53 -4.24 11.56
CA THR A 154 21.97 -2.85 11.32
C THR A 154 21.49 -1.87 12.39
N ASP A 155 20.67 -2.35 13.33
CA ASP A 155 19.93 -1.55 14.30
C ASP A 155 19.00 -0.48 13.70
N ALA A 156 18.86 -0.44 12.37
CA ALA A 156 17.95 0.46 11.68
C ALA A 156 16.50 0.14 12.04
N ILE A 157 15.67 1.17 12.21
CA ILE A 157 14.23 1.03 12.46
C ILE A 157 13.51 1.20 11.12
N LEU A 158 12.84 0.15 10.66
CA LEU A 158 12.01 0.22 9.46
C LEU A 158 10.81 1.13 9.71
N ARG A 159 10.43 1.87 8.66
CA ARG A 159 9.35 2.84 8.73
C ARG A 159 8.08 2.31 8.08
N LEU A 160 6.94 2.72 8.64
CA LEU A 160 5.67 2.70 7.94
C LEU A 160 5.65 3.89 6.98
N ILE A 161 5.66 3.61 5.70
CA ILE A 161 5.61 4.61 4.63
C ILE A 161 4.14 4.89 4.35
N THR A 162 3.68 6.03 4.86
CA THR A 162 2.32 6.50 4.67
C THR A 162 2.17 7.25 3.34
N LEU A 163 0.93 7.48 2.91
CA LEU A 163 0.64 8.36 1.80
C LEU A 163 1.04 9.81 2.14
N GLU A 164 1.76 10.46 1.23
CA GLU A 164 2.01 11.90 1.28
C GLU A 164 0.71 12.70 1.09
N PRO A 165 0.62 13.97 1.53
CA PRO A 165 -0.59 14.78 1.35
C PRO A 165 -1.08 14.85 -0.11
N ALA A 166 -0.16 14.99 -1.07
CA ALA A 166 -0.50 14.99 -2.50
C ALA A 166 -1.07 13.64 -2.96
N GLN A 167 -0.49 12.54 -2.47
CA GLN A 167 -0.97 11.18 -2.77
C GLN A 167 -2.34 10.93 -2.14
N ARG A 168 -2.58 11.39 -0.90
CA ARG A 168 -3.91 11.31 -0.23
C ARG A 168 -4.98 12.06 -1.01
N ASN A 169 -4.67 13.28 -1.48
CA ASN A 169 -5.56 14.05 -2.34
C ASN A 169 -5.85 13.32 -3.65
N HIS A 170 -4.82 12.75 -4.27
CA HIS A 170 -4.98 11.96 -5.49
C HIS A 170 -5.89 10.73 -5.27
N VAL A 171 -5.67 9.97 -4.19
CA VAL A 171 -6.53 8.82 -3.82
C VAL A 171 -7.98 9.28 -3.63
N ARG A 172 -8.20 10.37 -2.87
CA ARG A 172 -9.54 10.95 -2.66
C ARG A 172 -10.23 11.30 -3.98
N ASP A 173 -9.55 12.03 -4.85
CA ASP A 173 -10.11 12.49 -6.12
C ASP A 173 -10.39 11.31 -7.07
N THR A 174 -9.53 10.29 -7.05
CA THR A 174 -9.73 9.03 -7.78
C THR A 174 -10.95 8.26 -7.25
N LEU A 175 -11.13 8.15 -5.93
CA LEU A 175 -12.32 7.50 -5.34
C LEU A 175 -13.62 8.19 -5.75
N ILE A 176 -13.62 9.54 -5.80
CA ILE A 176 -14.77 10.31 -6.29
C ILE A 176 -15.07 9.98 -7.75
N LYS A 177 -14.05 9.92 -8.61
CA LYS A 177 -14.21 9.52 -10.01
C LYS A 177 -14.74 8.08 -10.15
N MET A 178 -14.24 7.15 -9.34
CA MET A 178 -14.66 5.75 -9.33
C MET A 178 -16.14 5.57 -9.01
N ALA A 179 -16.74 6.46 -8.21
CA ALA A 179 -18.18 6.39 -7.89
C ALA A 179 -19.05 6.44 -9.16
N ARG A 180 -18.66 7.25 -10.15
CA ARG A 180 -19.35 7.30 -11.45
C ARG A 180 -19.27 5.96 -12.16
N GLU A 181 -18.06 5.46 -12.36
CA GLU A 181 -17.78 4.24 -13.13
C GLU A 181 -18.47 3.02 -12.49
N LYS A 182 -18.40 2.91 -11.17
CA LYS A 182 -19.05 1.83 -10.43
C LYS A 182 -20.57 1.90 -10.47
N SER A 183 -21.14 3.12 -10.43
CA SER A 183 -22.57 3.29 -10.62
C SER A 183 -23.00 2.83 -12.01
N LEU A 184 -22.26 3.19 -13.07
CA LEU A 184 -22.53 2.74 -14.44
C LEU A 184 -22.42 1.22 -14.59
N GLU A 185 -21.37 0.60 -14.04
CA GLU A 185 -21.21 -0.86 -14.05
C GLU A 185 -22.39 -1.57 -13.36
N TYR A 186 -22.88 -1.01 -12.25
CA TYR A 186 -24.00 -1.57 -11.50
C TYR A 186 -25.34 -1.38 -12.21
N THR A 187 -25.62 -0.20 -12.76
CA THR A 187 -26.86 0.05 -13.52
C THR A 187 -26.91 -0.82 -14.77
N ALA A 188 -25.82 -0.96 -15.50
CA ALA A 188 -25.74 -1.84 -16.67
C ALA A 188 -26.06 -3.30 -16.32
N LYS A 189 -25.56 -3.80 -15.17
CA LYS A 189 -25.90 -5.15 -14.67
C LYS A 189 -27.39 -5.29 -14.35
N LEU A 190 -28.01 -4.27 -13.76
CA LEU A 190 -29.46 -4.28 -13.49
C LEU A 190 -30.29 -4.22 -14.77
N THR A 191 -29.87 -3.42 -15.75
CA THR A 191 -30.49 -3.32 -17.08
C THR A 191 -30.45 -4.66 -17.80
N ALA A 192 -29.31 -5.37 -17.75
CA ALA A 192 -29.19 -6.73 -18.27
C ALA A 192 -30.13 -7.74 -17.57
N GLN A 193 -30.54 -7.47 -16.33
CA GLN A 193 -31.52 -8.28 -15.58
C GLN A 193 -32.98 -7.80 -15.74
N GLY A 194 -33.24 -6.83 -16.62
CA GLY A 194 -34.57 -6.25 -16.84
C GLY A 194 -35.08 -5.38 -15.68
N ARG A 195 -34.17 -4.96 -14.78
CA ARG A 195 -34.46 -4.14 -13.58
C ARG A 195 -33.75 -2.78 -13.61
N GLY A 196 -33.25 -2.39 -14.77
CA GLY A 196 -32.46 -1.19 -14.97
C GLY A 196 -33.27 0.11 -14.79
N PRO A 197 -32.68 1.16 -14.20
CA PRO A 197 -33.25 2.50 -14.28
C PRO A 197 -33.21 3.01 -15.73
N ARG A 198 -34.11 3.94 -16.09
CA ARG A 198 -34.07 4.58 -17.42
C ARG A 198 -32.91 5.58 -17.58
N ASP A 199 -32.45 6.15 -16.47
CA ASP A 199 -31.51 7.28 -16.44
C ASP A 199 -30.18 6.87 -15.79
N GLU A 200 -29.41 6.01 -16.47
CA GLU A 200 -28.15 5.45 -15.93
C GLU A 200 -27.08 6.54 -15.67
N ASP A 201 -26.95 7.50 -16.60
CA ASP A 201 -25.97 8.58 -16.49
C ASP A 201 -26.27 9.53 -15.33
N GLU A 202 -27.54 9.91 -15.14
CA GLU A 202 -27.97 10.77 -14.04
C GLU A 202 -27.69 10.09 -12.68
N LYS A 203 -27.93 8.78 -12.58
CA LYS A 203 -27.60 8.00 -11.37
C LYS A 203 -26.10 7.99 -11.08
N ALA A 204 -25.27 7.91 -12.12
CA ALA A 204 -23.82 7.90 -11.96
C ALA A 204 -23.25 9.29 -11.57
N GLU A 205 -23.82 10.36 -12.12
CA GLU A 205 -23.51 11.73 -11.65
C GLU A 205 -23.93 11.92 -10.20
N GLU A 206 -25.11 11.41 -9.84
CA GLU A 206 -25.61 11.50 -8.47
C GLU A 206 -24.73 10.76 -7.46
N ALA A 207 -24.27 9.55 -7.79
CA ALA A 207 -23.35 8.79 -6.95
C ALA A 207 -22.04 9.57 -6.69
N THR A 208 -21.51 10.22 -7.74
CA THR A 208 -20.31 11.07 -7.66
C THR A 208 -20.54 12.27 -6.75
N ARG A 209 -21.66 12.99 -6.97
CA ARG A 209 -22.04 14.16 -6.18
C ARG A 209 -22.25 13.81 -4.70
N MET A 210 -22.88 12.68 -4.42
CA MET A 210 -23.13 12.21 -3.05
C MET A 210 -21.83 11.88 -2.31
N LEU A 211 -20.88 11.22 -2.98
CA LEU A 211 -19.58 10.91 -2.39
C LEU A 211 -18.73 12.17 -2.18
N ALA A 212 -18.71 13.10 -3.14
CA ALA A 212 -18.03 14.40 -2.99
C ALA A 212 -18.61 15.21 -1.83
N LYS A 213 -19.94 15.26 -1.70
CA LYS A 213 -20.62 15.91 -0.57
C LYS A 213 -20.29 15.25 0.77
N PHE A 214 -20.12 13.93 0.79
CA PHE A 214 -19.67 13.22 1.99
C PHE A 214 -18.23 13.62 2.36
N SER A 215 -17.33 13.71 1.40
CA SER A 215 -15.95 14.19 1.61
C SER A 215 -15.93 15.60 2.22
N GLU A 216 -16.66 16.54 1.60
CA GLU A 216 -16.75 17.92 2.08
C GLU A 216 -17.32 17.98 3.51
N ARG A 217 -18.34 17.17 3.80
CA ARG A 217 -18.91 17.08 5.15
C ARG A 217 -17.87 16.61 6.17
N LEU A 218 -17.02 15.63 5.85
CA LEU A 218 -15.99 15.17 6.78
C LEU A 218 -14.96 16.26 7.06
N ASP A 219 -14.54 17.01 6.05
CA ASP A 219 -13.53 18.07 6.17
C ASP A 219 -14.05 19.30 6.93
N THR A 220 -15.33 19.63 6.75
CA THR A 220 -15.99 20.81 7.35
C THR A 220 -16.67 20.54 8.69
N ARG A 221 -16.84 19.28 9.09
CA ARG A 221 -17.53 18.92 10.34
C ARG A 221 -16.78 19.43 11.57
N GLU A 222 -17.55 20.02 12.49
CA GLU A 222 -17.09 20.40 13.83
C GLU A 222 -17.13 19.21 14.83
N GLY A 223 -16.46 19.38 15.97
CA GLY A 223 -16.44 18.38 17.05
C GLY A 223 -15.19 17.51 17.04
N LYS A 224 -15.26 16.35 17.71
CA LYS A 224 -14.13 15.41 17.83
C LYS A 224 -13.85 14.77 16.45
N PRO A 225 -12.59 14.73 15.97
CA PRO A 225 -12.25 14.03 14.74
C PRO A 225 -12.54 12.53 14.89
N PHE A 226 -12.99 11.91 13.81
CA PHE A 226 -13.10 10.45 13.75
C PHE A 226 -11.71 9.85 13.65
N THR A 227 -11.45 8.87 14.51
CA THR A 227 -10.16 8.17 14.58
C THR A 227 -10.29 6.73 14.12
N ALA A 228 -11.50 6.18 14.03
CA ALA A 228 -11.75 4.89 13.40
C ALA A 228 -12.90 5.01 12.40
N ILE A 229 -12.77 4.42 11.22
CA ILE A 229 -13.84 4.25 10.25
C ILE A 229 -14.22 2.77 10.30
N VAL A 230 -15.48 2.47 10.58
CA VAL A 230 -15.98 1.11 10.67
C VAL A 230 -16.74 0.78 9.38
N ASP A 231 -16.27 -0.23 8.66
CA ASP A 231 -17.03 -0.87 7.60
C ASP A 231 -18.17 -1.67 8.24
N GLY A 232 -19.29 -0.98 8.44
CA GLY A 232 -20.37 -1.48 9.28
C GLY A 232 -21.00 -2.73 8.68
N ALA A 233 -21.07 -2.83 7.34
CA ALA A 233 -21.63 -4.00 6.68
C ALA A 233 -20.71 -5.21 6.90
N ASN A 234 -19.42 -5.07 6.63
CA ASN A 234 -18.46 -6.15 6.83
C ASN A 234 -18.47 -6.64 8.29
N VAL A 235 -18.40 -5.72 9.25
CA VAL A 235 -18.45 -6.05 10.70
C VAL A 235 -19.77 -6.72 11.07
N ALA A 236 -20.91 -6.22 10.63
CA ALA A 236 -22.20 -6.80 11.01
C ALA A 236 -22.46 -8.19 10.40
N TYR A 237 -21.84 -8.51 9.25
CA TYR A 237 -21.97 -9.83 8.61
C TYR A 237 -20.92 -10.84 9.04
N PHE A 238 -19.80 -10.43 9.62
CA PHE A 238 -18.67 -11.32 9.87
C PHE A 238 -19.05 -12.53 10.72
N GLY A 239 -18.77 -13.73 10.20
CA GLY A 239 -19.09 -15.00 10.86
C GLY A 239 -20.58 -15.37 10.86
N PHE A 240 -21.44 -14.61 10.16
CA PHE A 240 -22.88 -14.83 10.13
C PHE A 240 -23.46 -14.82 8.69
N GLY A 241 -24.55 -15.55 8.49
CA GLY A 241 -25.33 -15.49 7.25
C GLY A 241 -26.34 -14.33 7.18
N LYS A 242 -26.32 -13.43 8.18
CA LYS A 242 -27.28 -12.33 8.38
C LYS A 242 -26.58 -11.13 9.02
N VAL A 243 -27.22 -9.96 8.97
CA VAL A 243 -26.73 -8.75 9.67
C VAL A 243 -26.91 -8.95 11.17
N ASN A 244 -25.88 -8.68 11.96
CA ASN A 244 -25.93 -8.68 13.42
C ASN A 244 -25.53 -7.30 13.98
N LEU A 245 -26.53 -6.53 14.44
CA LEU A 245 -26.31 -5.17 14.94
C LEU A 245 -25.72 -5.12 16.34
N HIS A 246 -25.91 -6.17 17.15
CA HIS A 246 -25.22 -6.29 18.44
C HIS A 246 -23.72 -6.47 18.25
N GLN A 247 -23.30 -7.26 17.25
CA GLN A 247 -21.89 -7.41 16.91
C GLN A 247 -21.27 -6.08 16.46
N LEU A 248 -21.98 -5.33 15.61
CA LEU A 248 -21.56 -4.00 15.19
C LEU A 248 -21.42 -3.05 16.38
N MET A 249 -22.41 -3.02 17.28
CA MET A 249 -22.37 -2.18 18.47
C MET A 249 -21.24 -2.59 19.42
N HIS A 250 -21.00 -3.89 19.60
CA HIS A 250 -19.89 -4.39 20.42
C HIS A 250 -18.54 -3.92 19.87
N ALA A 251 -18.33 -3.97 18.55
CA ALA A 251 -17.12 -3.44 17.93
C ALA A 251 -16.97 -1.92 18.14
N VAL A 252 -18.06 -1.17 18.00
CA VAL A 252 -18.06 0.29 18.25
C VAL A 252 -17.70 0.60 19.71
N ASN A 253 -18.30 -0.10 20.67
CA ASN A 253 -18.04 0.11 22.09
C ASN A 253 -16.59 -0.23 22.44
N ALA A 254 -16.07 -1.36 21.96
CA ALA A 254 -14.68 -1.74 22.18
C ALA A 254 -13.68 -0.69 21.66
N LEU A 255 -13.94 -0.08 20.50
CA LEU A 255 -13.14 1.04 20.00
C LEU A 255 -13.22 2.27 20.90
N GLN A 256 -14.41 2.58 21.43
CA GLN A 256 -14.61 3.71 22.34
C GLN A 256 -13.95 3.50 23.69
N ASP A 257 -13.97 2.28 24.21
CA ASP A 257 -13.27 1.90 25.45
C ASP A 257 -11.75 2.04 25.29
N GLN A 258 -11.25 1.86 24.06
CA GLN A 258 -9.86 2.17 23.67
C GLN A 258 -9.62 3.66 23.38
N GLY A 259 -10.59 4.55 23.65
CA GLY A 259 -10.46 6.00 23.46
C GLY A 259 -10.65 6.50 22.02
N GLU A 260 -10.96 5.61 21.07
CA GLU A 260 -11.21 5.98 19.68
C GLU A 260 -12.59 6.64 19.50
N HIS A 261 -12.75 7.39 18.41
CA HIS A 261 -14.01 8.00 18.00
C HIS A 261 -14.43 7.41 16.65
N PRO A 262 -15.30 6.40 16.64
CA PRO A 262 -15.65 5.67 15.42
C PRO A 262 -16.69 6.39 14.57
N LEU A 263 -16.56 6.29 13.25
CA LEU A 263 -17.59 6.55 12.25
C LEU A 263 -17.99 5.22 11.60
N VAL A 264 -19.20 4.78 11.85
CA VAL A 264 -19.81 3.63 11.16
C VAL A 264 -20.33 4.07 9.81
N VAL A 265 -19.78 3.52 8.74
CA VAL A 265 -20.30 3.65 7.39
C VAL A 265 -21.17 2.44 7.10
N PHE A 266 -22.46 2.67 6.83
CA PHE A 266 -23.43 1.56 6.74
C PHE A 266 -24.44 1.77 5.59
N PRO A 267 -24.67 0.76 4.73
CA PRO A 267 -25.66 0.86 3.67
C PRO A 267 -27.09 1.13 4.17
N LEU A 268 -27.82 2.04 3.51
CA LEU A 268 -29.25 2.30 3.77
C LEU A 268 -30.12 1.04 3.75
N LYS A 269 -29.73 0.04 2.96
CA LYS A 269 -30.44 -1.25 2.90
C LYS A 269 -30.60 -1.89 4.28
N TYR A 270 -29.55 -1.85 5.09
CA TYR A 270 -29.47 -2.54 6.38
C TYR A 270 -30.03 -1.73 7.55
N THR A 271 -30.50 -0.50 7.29
CA THR A 271 -31.16 0.32 8.31
C THR A 271 -32.68 0.21 8.30
N ARG A 272 -33.23 -0.60 7.38
CA ARG A 272 -34.68 -0.80 7.23
C ARG A 272 -35.17 -1.91 8.16
N LYS A 273 -36.42 -1.81 8.64
CA LYS A 273 -37.09 -2.86 9.43
C LYS A 273 -37.03 -4.23 8.77
N SER A 274 -37.11 -4.29 7.43
CA SER A 274 -37.06 -5.52 6.66
C SER A 274 -36.29 -5.33 5.36
N PHE A 275 -35.44 -6.30 5.02
CA PHE A 275 -34.64 -6.30 3.79
C PHE A 275 -34.27 -7.71 3.32
N HIS A 276 -33.97 -7.83 2.03
CA HIS A 276 -33.58 -9.09 1.40
C HIS A 276 -32.07 -9.33 1.52
N LEU A 277 -31.70 -10.51 1.99
CA LEU A 277 -30.36 -11.09 1.96
C LEU A 277 -30.14 -11.88 0.66
N ARG A 278 -29.00 -12.57 0.56
CA ARG A 278 -28.74 -13.52 -0.54
C ARG A 278 -29.74 -14.69 -0.48
N TYR A 279 -29.95 -15.34 -1.62
CA TYR A 279 -30.83 -16.52 -1.76
C TYR A 279 -32.30 -16.30 -1.37
N GLY A 280 -32.79 -15.06 -1.44
CA GLY A 280 -34.21 -14.75 -1.19
C GLY A 280 -34.61 -14.76 0.29
N VAL A 281 -33.65 -14.89 1.21
CA VAL A 281 -33.91 -14.79 2.65
C VAL A 281 -34.27 -13.34 2.99
N VAL A 282 -35.35 -13.15 3.74
CA VAL A 282 -35.73 -11.82 4.28
C VAL A 282 -35.35 -11.77 5.75
N GLN A 283 -34.58 -10.76 6.12
CA GLN A 283 -34.29 -10.46 7.51
C GLN A 283 -35.21 -9.34 7.98
N VAL A 284 -35.79 -9.51 9.17
CA VAL A 284 -36.58 -8.49 9.87
C VAL A 284 -35.84 -8.15 11.15
N LEU A 285 -35.56 -6.86 11.36
CA LEU A 285 -34.90 -6.38 12.56
C LEU A 285 -35.91 -6.22 13.71
N GLY A 286 -35.50 -6.59 14.93
CA GLY A 286 -36.25 -6.32 16.16
C GLY A 286 -36.35 -4.82 16.49
N GLU A 287 -37.17 -4.47 17.49
CA GLU A 287 -37.21 -3.08 17.99
C GLU A 287 -35.90 -2.68 18.68
N GLU A 288 -35.29 -3.61 19.42
CA GLU A 288 -33.99 -3.42 20.07
C GLU A 288 -32.89 -3.11 19.04
N GLU A 289 -32.80 -3.92 17.98
CA GLU A 289 -31.86 -3.74 16.86
C GLU A 289 -32.05 -2.38 16.15
N LEU A 290 -33.29 -1.95 15.94
CA LEU A 290 -33.56 -0.61 15.40
C LEU A 290 -33.17 0.50 16.38
N GLY A 291 -33.34 0.27 17.68
CA GLY A 291 -32.87 1.14 18.75
C GLY A 291 -31.35 1.36 18.70
N LEU A 292 -30.56 0.31 18.43
CA LEU A 292 -29.11 0.42 18.28
C LEU A 292 -28.70 1.34 17.12
N LEU A 293 -29.39 1.26 15.98
CA LEU A 293 -29.12 2.16 14.84
C LEU A 293 -29.49 3.62 15.16
N GLN A 294 -30.59 3.81 15.88
CA GLN A 294 -31.03 5.12 16.31
C GLN A 294 -30.04 5.73 17.31
N ASP A 295 -29.51 4.95 18.25
CA ASP A 295 -28.44 5.39 19.17
C ASP A 295 -27.19 5.87 18.42
N LEU A 296 -26.67 5.07 17.48
CA LEU A 296 -25.50 5.47 16.69
C LEU A 296 -25.75 6.77 15.89
N LYS A 297 -26.97 6.95 15.39
CA LYS A 297 -27.38 8.15 14.66
C LYS A 297 -27.43 9.37 15.57
N GLU A 298 -28.06 9.25 16.74
CA GLU A 298 -28.18 10.34 17.73
C GLU A 298 -26.82 10.77 18.28
N ARG A 299 -25.90 9.83 18.45
CA ARG A 299 -24.52 10.08 18.86
C ARG A 299 -23.63 10.62 17.73
N GLY A 300 -24.16 10.73 16.51
CA GLY A 300 -23.42 11.21 15.35
C GLY A 300 -22.30 10.28 14.88
N LEU A 301 -22.39 8.99 15.20
CA LEU A 301 -21.40 7.95 14.85
C LEU A 301 -21.80 7.16 13.60
N LEU A 302 -23.00 7.37 13.04
CA LEU A 302 -23.49 6.65 11.87
C LEU A 302 -23.56 7.55 10.63
N TYR A 303 -22.93 7.12 9.54
CA TYR A 303 -23.20 7.60 8.19
C TYR A 303 -23.93 6.53 7.39
N VAL A 304 -25.14 6.86 6.94
CA VAL A 304 -25.96 5.97 6.12
C VAL A 304 -25.66 6.22 4.64
N VAL A 305 -25.05 5.24 3.99
CA VAL A 305 -24.71 5.31 2.56
C VAL A 305 -25.99 5.30 1.72
N PRO A 306 -26.19 6.28 0.81
CA PRO A 306 -27.37 6.37 -0.04
C PRO A 306 -27.63 5.10 -0.87
N PRO A 307 -28.87 4.85 -1.32
CA PRO A 307 -29.15 3.71 -2.17
C PRO A 307 -28.38 3.84 -3.49
N MET A 308 -28.03 2.70 -4.09
CA MET A 308 -27.28 2.63 -5.35
C MET A 308 -25.83 3.14 -5.29
N CYS A 309 -25.35 3.51 -4.10
CA CYS A 309 -23.94 3.82 -3.86
C CYS A 309 -23.23 2.60 -3.27
N LEU A 310 -21.95 2.42 -3.59
CA LEU A 310 -21.08 1.43 -2.95
C LEU A 310 -20.52 2.01 -1.66
N ASP A 311 -20.76 1.32 -0.55
CA ASP A 311 -20.25 1.69 0.78
C ASP A 311 -18.72 1.67 0.86
N ASP A 312 -18.07 0.81 0.06
CA ASP A 312 -16.62 0.73 -0.09
C ASP A 312 -15.96 2.08 -0.32
N LEU A 313 -16.49 2.83 -1.28
CA LEU A 313 -15.95 4.14 -1.63
C LEU A 313 -16.09 5.15 -0.49
N TYR A 314 -17.09 5.00 0.38
CA TYR A 314 -17.32 5.93 1.49
C TYR A 314 -16.36 5.67 2.63
N TRP A 315 -16.21 4.42 3.09
CA TRP A 315 -15.27 4.16 4.18
C TRP A 315 -13.81 4.31 3.72
N MET A 316 -13.48 4.00 2.46
CA MET A 316 -12.17 4.32 1.88
C MET A 316 -11.92 5.83 1.83
N LEU A 317 -12.88 6.61 1.33
CA LEU A 317 -12.73 8.07 1.26
C LEU A 317 -12.61 8.69 2.65
N ALA A 318 -13.40 8.21 3.61
CA ALA A 318 -13.33 8.68 4.99
C ALA A 318 -11.95 8.43 5.62
N SER A 319 -11.27 7.35 5.22
CA SER A 319 -9.95 7.03 5.73
C SER A 319 -8.85 8.01 5.31
N VAL A 320 -9.01 8.63 4.14
CA VAL A 320 -8.05 9.59 3.58
C VAL A 320 -8.48 11.05 3.75
N SER A 321 -9.62 11.33 4.39
CA SER A 321 -10.08 12.69 4.70
C SER A 321 -9.17 13.38 5.72
N ASP A 322 -8.91 14.67 5.49
CA ASP A 322 -8.12 15.49 6.41
C ASP A 322 -8.92 15.92 7.64
N GLN A 323 -10.25 15.88 7.58
CA GLN A 323 -11.11 16.27 8.69
C GLN A 323 -10.73 17.65 9.28
N THR A 324 -10.33 18.57 8.39
CA THR A 324 -9.61 19.83 8.66
C THR A 324 -10.17 20.61 9.84
N THR A 325 -11.49 20.81 9.87
CA THR A 325 -12.18 21.61 10.89
C THR A 325 -12.10 20.95 12.27
N SER A 326 -12.30 19.63 12.33
CA SER A 326 -12.25 18.88 13.59
C SER A 326 -10.83 18.67 14.12
N ARG A 327 -9.82 18.54 13.22
CA ARG A 327 -8.41 18.37 13.61
C ARG A 327 -7.74 19.67 14.05
N LYS A 328 -8.19 20.83 13.54
CA LYS A 328 -7.60 22.14 13.82
C LYS A 328 -6.08 22.20 13.59
N GLY A 329 -5.60 21.47 12.57
CA GLY A 329 -4.18 21.39 12.23
C GLY A 329 -3.33 20.48 13.14
N VAL A 330 -3.93 19.75 14.08
CA VAL A 330 -3.22 18.83 14.98
C VAL A 330 -3.28 17.41 14.42
N SER A 331 -2.14 16.69 14.43
CA SER A 331 -2.14 15.26 14.11
C SER A 331 -2.92 14.50 15.17
N ILE A 332 -3.71 13.53 14.70
CA ILE A 332 -4.51 12.63 15.55
C ILE A 332 -3.90 11.22 15.62
N ASP A 333 -2.70 11.07 15.06
CA ASP A 333 -1.97 9.81 15.03
C ASP A 333 -1.48 9.43 16.43
N VAL A 334 -1.29 8.13 16.64
CA VAL A 334 -0.83 7.61 17.94
C VAL A 334 0.64 7.23 17.82
N PRO A 335 1.54 7.83 18.62
CA PRO A 335 2.97 7.47 18.60
C PRO A 335 3.23 6.01 18.98
N LYS A 336 4.34 5.43 18.52
CA LYS A 336 4.77 4.06 18.85
C LYS A 336 4.92 3.80 20.37
N HIS A 337 5.28 4.83 21.14
CA HIS A 337 5.49 4.74 22.59
C HIS A 337 4.38 5.43 23.38
N ASP A 338 3.14 5.31 22.92
CA ASP A 338 1.99 5.88 23.59
C ASP A 338 1.65 5.11 24.89
N ASN A 339 1.65 5.81 26.02
CA ASN A 339 1.35 5.22 27.33
C ASN A 339 -0.15 5.16 27.63
N SER A 340 -1.02 5.60 26.70
CA SER A 340 -2.48 5.61 26.91
C SER A 340 -3.14 4.27 26.55
N GLY A 341 -2.35 3.28 26.11
CA GLY A 341 -2.84 1.96 25.73
C GLY A 341 -3.54 1.93 24.36
N ARG A 342 -3.49 3.03 23.62
CA ARG A 342 -4.02 3.11 22.25
C ARG A 342 -3.10 2.43 21.26
N PHE A 343 -3.67 1.85 20.21
CA PHE A 343 -2.87 1.25 19.13
C PHE A 343 -2.03 2.33 18.44
N PRO A 344 -0.70 2.15 18.32
CA PRO A 344 0.13 3.09 17.59
C PRO A 344 -0.24 3.12 16.10
N GLY A 345 0.01 4.24 15.44
CA GLY A 345 -0.13 4.37 13.98
C GLY A 345 -1.04 5.51 13.53
N LEU A 346 -1.26 5.52 12.22
CA LEU A 346 -1.98 6.55 11.49
C LEU A 346 -3.48 6.57 11.86
N ARG A 347 -4.09 7.75 11.75
CA ARG A 347 -5.54 7.92 11.93
C ARG A 347 -6.17 8.73 10.78
N PRO A 348 -7.43 8.41 10.42
CA PRO A 348 -8.25 7.35 11.01
C PRO A 348 -7.82 5.95 10.54
N MET A 349 -7.99 4.95 11.41
CA MET A 349 -7.89 3.54 11.03
C MET A 349 -9.20 3.09 10.35
N VAL A 350 -9.16 1.96 9.64
CA VAL A 350 -10.31 1.36 8.95
C VAL A 350 -10.51 -0.05 9.47
N ILE A 351 -11.64 -0.27 10.15
CA ILE A 351 -12.02 -1.58 10.70
C ILE A 351 -12.76 -2.35 9.62
N THR A 352 -12.06 -3.26 8.95
CA THR A 352 -12.63 -4.14 7.93
C THR A 352 -11.80 -5.42 7.80
N ASN A 353 -12.46 -6.53 7.47
CA ASN A 353 -11.84 -7.77 7.01
C ASN A 353 -12.03 -7.96 5.50
N ASP A 354 -12.58 -6.96 4.81
CA ASP A 354 -12.66 -6.98 3.37
C ASP A 354 -11.26 -6.93 2.76
N ARG A 355 -10.98 -7.86 1.87
CA ARG A 355 -9.70 -7.94 1.13
C ARG A 355 -9.71 -7.05 -0.11
N MET A 356 -10.82 -6.37 -0.40
CA MET A 356 -11.05 -5.50 -1.54
C MET A 356 -10.76 -6.16 -2.90
N ARG A 357 -10.85 -7.50 -2.96
CA ARG A 357 -10.48 -8.32 -4.13
C ARG A 357 -11.38 -8.09 -5.34
N ASP A 358 -12.61 -7.66 -5.11
CA ASP A 358 -13.64 -7.50 -6.15
C ASP A 358 -13.68 -6.06 -6.70
N HIS A 359 -12.91 -5.15 -6.10
CA HIS A 359 -12.91 -3.74 -6.45
C HIS A 359 -11.81 -3.58 -7.48
N LYS A 360 -12.19 -3.23 -8.72
CA LYS A 360 -11.24 -2.78 -9.75
C LYS A 360 -10.57 -1.49 -9.27
N LEU A 361 -9.62 -1.66 -8.37
CA LEU A 361 -8.73 -0.64 -7.83
C LEU A 361 -7.61 -0.34 -8.82
N GLU A 362 -7.71 -0.83 -10.06
CA GLU A 362 -6.86 -0.51 -11.20
C GLU A 362 -6.67 1.01 -11.41
N LEU A 363 -7.53 1.85 -10.82
CA LEU A 363 -7.41 3.31 -10.83
C LEU A 363 -6.56 3.88 -9.70
N LEU A 364 -6.35 3.15 -8.59
CA LEU A 364 -5.35 3.51 -7.60
C LEU A 364 -4.01 2.91 -8.02
N ASP A 365 -2.99 3.76 -8.05
CA ASP A 365 -1.62 3.30 -8.21
C ASP A 365 -1.31 2.20 -7.19
N GLU A 366 -0.73 1.08 -7.64
CA GLU A 366 -0.53 -0.14 -6.83
C GLU A 366 0.25 0.15 -5.56
N ARG A 367 1.28 0.99 -5.66
CA ARG A 367 2.11 1.39 -4.53
C ARG A 367 1.33 2.25 -3.54
N ALA A 368 0.58 3.23 -4.04
CA ALA A 368 -0.29 4.04 -3.18
C ALA A 368 -1.36 3.17 -2.48
N PHE A 369 -1.95 2.21 -3.18
CA PHE A 369 -2.93 1.31 -2.61
C PHE A 369 -2.33 0.39 -1.52
N ARG A 370 -1.14 -0.19 -1.76
CA ARG A 370 -0.42 -1.02 -0.77
C ARG A 370 -0.09 -0.20 0.48
N ARG A 371 0.46 1.01 0.31
CA ARG A 371 0.74 1.93 1.43
C ARG A 371 -0.50 2.27 2.23
N TRP A 372 -1.61 2.56 1.55
CA TRP A 372 -2.88 2.85 2.20
C TRP A 372 -3.39 1.65 3.00
N CYS A 373 -3.37 0.44 2.42
CA CYS A 373 -3.78 -0.78 3.12
C CYS A 373 -2.95 -1.01 4.38
N CYS A 374 -1.61 -0.99 4.25
CA CYS A 374 -0.68 -1.22 5.36
C CYS A 374 -0.77 -0.14 6.45
N SER A 375 -1.26 1.07 6.14
CA SER A 375 -1.30 2.18 7.10
C SER A 375 -2.66 2.35 7.79
N HIS A 376 -3.75 1.97 7.13
CA HIS A 376 -5.10 2.24 7.62
C HIS A 376 -5.87 1.00 8.06
N ILE A 377 -5.68 -0.16 7.41
CA ILE A 377 -6.53 -1.33 7.63
C ILE A 377 -6.19 -1.99 8.97
N VAL A 378 -7.22 -2.18 9.78
CA VAL A 378 -7.17 -2.94 11.03
C VAL A 378 -8.18 -4.07 10.90
N ASN A 379 -7.66 -5.30 10.89
CA ASN A 379 -8.50 -6.48 10.86
C ASN A 379 -9.06 -6.77 12.26
N TYR A 380 -10.12 -7.55 12.32
CA TYR A 380 -10.74 -7.92 13.59
C TYR A 380 -11.14 -9.39 13.62
N ASN A 381 -11.29 -9.93 14.82
CA ASN A 381 -11.86 -11.25 15.03
C ASN A 381 -12.76 -11.23 16.27
N PHE A 382 -13.68 -12.19 16.34
CA PHE A 382 -14.51 -12.41 17.52
C PHE A 382 -14.23 -13.81 18.06
N THR A 383 -14.21 -13.98 19.38
CA THR A 383 -14.08 -15.31 19.98
C THR A 383 -15.24 -16.23 19.58
N GLN A 384 -14.96 -17.53 19.50
CA GLN A 384 -15.96 -18.52 19.10
C GLN A 384 -17.09 -18.62 20.14
N PHE A 385 -18.28 -18.98 19.67
CA PHE A 385 -19.41 -19.23 20.56
C PHE A 385 -19.13 -20.51 21.37
N ILE A 386 -19.05 -20.41 22.69
CA ILE A 386 -19.04 -21.57 23.58
C ILE A 386 -20.49 -21.77 24.04
N GLU A 387 -21.15 -22.83 23.58
CA GLU A 387 -22.61 -23.07 23.69
C GLU A 387 -23.21 -22.97 25.11
N ASN A 388 -22.41 -22.94 26.17
CA ASN A 388 -22.86 -22.94 27.57
C ASN A 388 -22.51 -21.68 28.36
N GLU A 389 -21.79 -20.73 27.78
CA GLU A 389 -21.46 -19.45 28.42
C GLU A 389 -22.14 -18.35 27.62
N ARG A 390 -23.09 -17.64 28.25
CA ARG A 390 -23.67 -16.39 27.71
C ARG A 390 -22.68 -15.22 27.82
N ASP A 391 -21.39 -15.52 27.89
CA ASP A 391 -20.36 -14.52 28.07
C ASP A 391 -20.14 -13.78 26.75
N GLU A 392 -19.93 -12.47 26.87
CA GLU A 392 -19.77 -11.54 25.77
C GLU A 392 -18.59 -12.00 24.90
N ARG A 393 -18.82 -12.15 23.58
CA ARG A 393 -17.74 -12.45 22.65
C ARG A 393 -16.70 -11.35 22.74
N GLU A 394 -15.47 -11.68 23.10
CA GLU A 394 -14.36 -10.74 23.04
C GLU A 394 -14.04 -10.43 21.57
N ILE A 395 -13.85 -9.15 21.26
CA ILE A 395 -13.33 -8.68 19.98
C ILE A 395 -11.82 -8.41 20.10
N SER A 396 -11.05 -8.94 19.16
CA SER A 396 -9.64 -8.62 19.00
C SER A 396 -9.43 -7.79 17.74
N PHE A 397 -8.62 -6.73 17.85
CA PHE A 397 -8.18 -5.93 16.71
C PHE A 397 -6.73 -6.28 16.39
N HIS A 398 -6.45 -6.49 15.11
CA HIS A 398 -5.13 -6.75 14.57
C HIS A 398 -4.69 -5.50 13.81
N ALA A 399 -3.79 -4.74 14.43
CA ALA A 399 -3.35 -3.45 13.94
C ALA A 399 -2.72 -3.54 12.54
N ALA A 400 -2.71 -2.40 11.87
CA ALA A 400 -1.98 -2.20 10.64
C ALA A 400 -0.47 -2.44 10.85
N ASP A 401 0.28 -2.63 9.77
CA ASP A 401 1.70 -2.97 9.85
C ASP A 401 2.51 -1.84 10.50
N ILE A 402 3.47 -2.19 11.35
CA ILE A 402 4.33 -1.19 12.01
C ILE A 402 5.50 -0.71 11.13
N PHE A 403 5.68 -1.34 9.96
CA PHE A 403 6.57 -0.94 8.87
C PHE A 403 5.99 -1.37 7.51
N SER A 404 6.34 -0.65 6.44
CA SER A 404 5.84 -0.96 5.09
C SER A 404 6.50 -2.19 4.47
N ASP A 405 5.69 -2.93 3.72
CA ASP A 405 6.12 -4.05 2.89
C ASP A 405 6.53 -3.58 1.49
N GLU A 406 7.51 -2.68 1.43
CA GLU A 406 8.13 -2.21 0.19
C GLU A 406 9.63 -1.97 0.40
N ILE A 407 10.40 -1.93 -0.69
CA ILE A 407 11.84 -1.61 -0.65
C ILE A 407 12.03 -0.24 0.01
N GLN A 408 12.88 -0.19 1.04
CA GLN A 408 13.10 1.03 1.83
C GLN A 408 14.53 1.20 2.32
N ALA A 409 15.04 2.42 2.21
CA ALA A 409 16.32 2.87 2.78
C ALA A 409 16.11 3.42 4.19
N ASN A 410 16.82 2.90 5.19
CA ASN A 410 16.70 3.33 6.58
C ASN A 410 18.05 3.78 7.13
N VAL A 411 18.05 4.89 7.86
CA VAL A 411 19.24 5.41 8.54
C VAL A 411 19.55 4.54 9.76
N CYS A 412 20.80 4.09 9.85
CA CYS A 412 21.32 3.31 10.96
C CYS A 412 21.81 4.23 12.09
N PRO A 413 21.94 3.74 13.34
CA PRO A 413 22.46 4.56 14.45
C PRO A 413 23.86 5.12 14.24
N ASP A 414 24.68 4.48 13.40
CA ASP A 414 26.02 4.94 13.03
C ASP A 414 26.03 5.98 11.90
N GLY A 415 24.85 6.41 11.42
CA GLY A 415 24.70 7.38 10.33
C GLY A 415 24.73 6.77 8.93
N GLY A 416 25.05 5.48 8.79
CA GLY A 416 24.99 4.76 7.52
C GLY A 416 23.55 4.51 7.03
N VAL A 417 23.40 4.07 5.79
CA VAL A 417 22.09 3.72 5.20
C VAL A 417 22.03 2.21 4.95
N ALA A 418 20.98 1.57 5.48
CA ALA A 418 20.66 0.17 5.23
C ALA A 418 19.38 0.03 4.41
N TRP A 419 19.45 -0.69 3.31
CA TRP A 419 18.32 -1.04 2.46
C TRP A 419 17.70 -2.36 2.90
N HIS A 420 16.37 -2.38 2.94
CA HIS A 420 15.59 -3.56 3.30
C HIS A 420 14.61 -3.86 2.18
N PHE A 421 14.64 -5.09 1.68
CA PHE A 421 13.81 -5.54 0.57
C PHE A 421 12.85 -6.62 1.08
N PRO A 422 11.53 -6.45 0.90
CA PRO A 422 10.60 -7.56 1.00
C PRO A 422 10.94 -8.62 -0.03
N VAL A 423 10.82 -9.88 0.37
CA VAL A 423 11.07 -11.03 -0.51
C VAL A 423 9.81 -11.87 -0.56
N SER A 424 9.29 -12.11 -1.76
CA SER A 424 7.92 -12.61 -1.99
C SER A 424 7.66 -14.01 -1.42
N ASP A 425 8.68 -14.84 -1.30
CA ASP A 425 8.62 -16.20 -0.77
C ASP A 425 9.18 -16.33 0.67
N TRP A 426 9.43 -15.21 1.37
CA TRP A 426 9.84 -15.19 2.77
C TRP A 426 8.67 -14.83 3.69
N GLU A 427 8.86 -14.99 5.01
CA GLU A 427 7.86 -14.58 6.00
C GLU A 427 7.66 -13.06 5.99
N LYS A 428 6.47 -12.60 6.40
CA LYS A 428 6.08 -11.19 6.33
C LYS A 428 7.05 -10.25 7.05
N ASN A 429 7.69 -10.71 8.13
CA ASN A 429 8.65 -9.94 8.91
C ASN A 429 10.12 -10.14 8.47
N GLU A 430 10.37 -10.89 7.40
CA GLU A 430 11.73 -11.13 6.92
C GLU A 430 12.11 -10.21 5.76
N ARG A 431 13.36 -9.79 5.73
CA ARG A 431 13.88 -8.85 4.73
C ARG A 431 15.24 -9.30 4.24
N PHE A 432 15.53 -9.04 2.97
CA PHE A 432 16.91 -8.98 2.54
C PHE A 432 17.48 -7.63 3.00
N CYS A 433 18.55 -7.65 3.78
CA CYS A 433 19.20 -6.45 4.31
C CYS A 433 20.52 -6.23 3.58
N LEU A 434 20.70 -5.02 3.06
CA LEU A 434 21.91 -4.56 2.39
C LEU A 434 22.41 -3.26 3.03
N LYS A 435 23.62 -3.28 3.58
CA LYS A 435 24.33 -2.11 4.09
C LYS A 435 25.80 -2.23 3.72
N LEU A 436 26.33 -1.20 3.07
CA LEU A 436 27.76 -1.12 2.76
C LEU A 436 28.59 -0.82 4.01
N PRO A 437 29.87 -1.24 4.05
CA PRO A 437 30.81 -0.76 5.06
C PRO A 437 30.87 0.78 5.06
N THR A 438 30.94 1.36 6.26
CA THR A 438 31.08 2.82 6.48
C THR A 438 32.52 3.27 6.49
#